data_AF-A0A0Q6MAP2-F1
#
_entry.id   AF-A0A0Q6MAP2-F1
#
_cell.length_a   1.000
_cell.length_b   1.000
_cell.length_c   1.000
_cell.angle_alpha   90.00
_cell.angle_beta   90.00
_cell.angle_gamma   90.00
#
_symmetry.space_group_name_H-M   'P 1'
#
loop_
_entity.id
_entity.type
_entity.pdbx_description
1 polymer ?
#
loop_
_entity_poly.entity_id
_entity_poly.type
_entity_poly.pdbx_seq_one_letter_code
_entity_poly.pdbx_strand_id
1 'polypeptide(L)'
;MATFNLQGQLATITKAGVTTHYTYNAKGQRVRKVSSTGPASTTLFVYDPQGHLLGEYDQNGVALREYVWLRDTPMAMFTPDLADPAGEPLVYFIHTDHLKAPRIVVDRDNRLRWRWLAEPFGTTAPEVDPQGLGVFTQNLRFPGQYADAESGLFYNQFRYYGPDGGRYTQSDPIGLLGGSPSTYTYVDGDPLRYVDPSGLNPLAGALAGAEVGSILGPPGAVVGGILGAGVGAWLGWQVVGPMLVKPPENAYDSDGPKAPGKPGEAEGFKDPKGGENWVRNPNGRGYGWQAADGGVWCPTGPDSGSTGDAHGGPHWDVEYPGGRYHNIYPGGRRR
;
A
#
# COMPACT_ATOMS: atom_id res chain seq x y z
N MET A 1 -21.99 8.01 -7.91
CA MET A 1 -21.83 6.57 -8.21
C MET A 1 -20.35 6.24 -8.15
N ALA A 2 -19.97 5.11 -7.56
CA ALA A 2 -18.57 4.65 -7.51
C ALA A 2 -18.45 3.29 -8.18
N THR A 3 -17.30 3.02 -8.81
CA THR A 3 -16.96 1.70 -9.37
C THR A 3 -15.60 1.25 -8.85
N PHE A 4 -15.37 -0.05 -8.83
CA PHE A 4 -14.13 -0.66 -8.31
C PHE A 4 -13.51 -1.58 -9.37
N ASN A 5 -12.18 -1.68 -9.36
CA ASN A 5 -11.46 -2.63 -10.20
C ASN A 5 -11.48 -4.05 -9.60
N LEU A 6 -10.90 -5.02 -10.29
CA LEU A 6 -10.84 -6.42 -9.84
C LEU A 6 -10.04 -6.62 -8.53
N GLN A 7 -9.20 -5.65 -8.17
CA GLN A 7 -8.43 -5.61 -6.93
C GLN A 7 -9.19 -4.88 -5.80
N GLY A 8 -10.45 -4.48 -6.00
CA GLY A 8 -11.26 -3.79 -4.99
C GLY A 8 -10.89 -2.32 -4.76
N GLN A 9 -10.03 -1.75 -5.61
CA GLN A 9 -9.62 -0.35 -5.54
C GLN A 9 -10.64 0.54 -6.27
N LEU A 10 -10.87 1.75 -5.78
CA LEU A 10 -11.81 2.70 -6.40
C LEU A 10 -11.32 3.05 -7.81
N ALA A 11 -12.06 2.63 -8.84
CA ALA A 11 -11.70 2.85 -10.23
C ALA A 11 -12.27 4.17 -10.75
N THR A 12 -13.54 4.45 -10.43
CA THR A 12 -14.18 5.73 -10.78
C THR A 12 -15.09 6.23 -9.68
N ILE A 13 -15.27 7.55 -9.62
CA ILE A 13 -16.34 8.17 -8.87
C ILE A 13 -17.00 9.29 -9.68
N THR A 14 -18.33 9.27 -9.75
CA THR A 14 -19.16 10.30 -10.36
C THR A 14 -19.92 11.06 -9.29
N LYS A 15 -19.65 12.37 -9.18
CA LYS A 15 -20.30 13.31 -8.26
C LYS A 15 -20.64 14.60 -9.02
N ALA A 16 -21.87 15.10 -8.84
CA ALA A 16 -22.36 16.30 -9.54
C ALA A 16 -22.13 16.30 -11.07
N GLY A 17 -22.28 15.13 -11.72
CA GLY A 17 -22.08 14.98 -13.17
C GLY A 17 -20.62 14.88 -13.62
N VAL A 18 -19.65 15.06 -12.73
CA VAL A 18 -18.22 14.93 -13.01
C VAL A 18 -17.74 13.54 -12.60
N THR A 19 -17.09 12.83 -13.52
CA THR A 19 -16.51 11.50 -13.26
C THR A 19 -15.00 11.59 -13.14
N THR A 20 -14.44 11.15 -12.02
CA THR A 20 -12.99 11.02 -11.86
C THR A 20 -12.58 9.57 -11.95
N HIS A 21 -11.56 9.29 -12.76
CA HIS A 21 -10.95 7.98 -12.95
C HIS A 21 -9.61 7.91 -12.19
N TYR A 22 -9.33 6.77 -11.57
CA TYR A 22 -8.12 6.53 -10.81
C TYR A 22 -7.31 5.38 -11.43
N THR A 23 -5.98 5.49 -11.41
CA THR A 23 -5.06 4.47 -11.90
C THR A 23 -4.01 4.18 -10.84
N TYR A 24 -3.68 2.90 -10.68
CA TYR A 24 -2.80 2.39 -9.63
C TYR A 24 -1.61 1.66 -10.25
N ASN A 25 -0.46 1.72 -9.59
CA ASN A 25 0.69 0.90 -9.93
C ASN A 25 0.54 -0.52 -9.38
N ALA A 26 1.51 -1.39 -9.70
CA ALA A 26 1.50 -2.77 -9.22
C ALA A 26 1.45 -2.86 -7.69
N LYS A 27 2.10 -1.94 -6.95
CA LYS A 27 2.10 -1.88 -5.47
C LYS A 27 0.75 -1.43 -4.86
N GLY A 28 -0.24 -1.11 -5.69
CA GLY A 28 -1.55 -0.61 -5.23
C GLY A 28 -1.58 0.88 -4.92
N GLN A 29 -0.51 1.61 -5.20
CA GLN A 29 -0.45 3.06 -4.99
C GLN A 29 -1.08 3.79 -6.18
N ARG A 30 -1.91 4.79 -5.90
CA ARG A 30 -2.54 5.60 -6.94
C ARG A 30 -1.50 6.47 -7.60
N VAL A 31 -1.24 6.25 -8.88
CA VAL A 31 -0.26 7.02 -9.67
C VAL A 31 -0.90 8.09 -10.55
N ARG A 32 -2.21 8.02 -10.77
CA ARG A 32 -2.93 9.01 -11.58
C ARG A 32 -4.39 9.15 -11.16
N LYS A 33 -4.90 10.39 -11.23
CA LYS A 33 -6.33 10.67 -11.34
C LYS A 33 -6.62 11.60 -12.51
N VAL A 34 -7.79 11.45 -13.13
CA VAL A 34 -8.25 12.33 -14.22
C VAL A 34 -9.76 12.53 -14.12
N SER A 35 -10.21 13.77 -14.16
CA SER A 35 -11.63 14.12 -14.22
C SER A 35 -12.13 14.16 -15.66
N SER A 36 -13.42 13.89 -15.85
CA SER A 36 -14.14 13.99 -17.12
C SER A 36 -14.23 15.43 -17.64
N THR A 37 -13.76 16.42 -16.87
CA THR A 37 -13.61 17.82 -17.33
C THR A 37 -12.45 18.01 -18.31
N GLY A 38 -11.61 16.99 -18.51
CA GLY A 38 -10.62 16.94 -19.58
C GLY A 38 -9.20 16.61 -19.10
N PRO A 39 -8.25 16.38 -20.03
CA PRO A 39 -6.88 15.96 -19.70
C PRO A 39 -6.15 16.90 -18.75
N ALA A 40 -6.42 18.21 -18.81
CA ALA A 40 -5.85 19.22 -17.92
C ALA A 40 -6.23 19.04 -16.44
N SER A 41 -7.23 18.22 -16.13
CA SER A 41 -7.58 17.82 -14.76
C SER A 41 -6.75 16.64 -14.23
N THR A 42 -5.78 16.15 -15.00
CA THR A 42 -4.94 15.04 -14.59
C THR A 42 -4.02 15.46 -13.45
N THR A 43 -3.96 14.64 -12.42
CA THR A 43 -2.91 14.69 -11.40
C THR A 43 -2.16 13.37 -11.40
N LEU A 44 -0.85 13.44 -11.54
CA LEU A 44 0.08 12.33 -11.40
C LEU A 44 0.66 12.35 -9.98
N PHE A 45 0.92 11.17 -9.42
CA PHE A 45 1.41 11.03 -8.04
C PHE A 45 2.70 10.21 -8.03
N VAL A 46 3.70 10.69 -7.30
CA VAL A 46 4.99 10.02 -7.12
C VAL A 46 5.21 9.76 -5.64
N TYR A 47 5.65 8.55 -5.32
CA TYR A 47 5.89 8.11 -3.94
C TYR A 47 7.34 7.70 -3.76
N ASP A 48 7.83 7.79 -2.52
CA ASP A 48 9.10 7.19 -2.12
C ASP A 48 8.97 5.66 -1.95
N PRO A 49 10.09 4.94 -1.72
CA PRO A 49 10.04 3.50 -1.49
C PRO A 49 9.23 3.07 -0.25
N GLN A 50 9.03 3.96 0.72
CA GLN A 50 8.26 3.74 1.95
C GLN A 50 6.76 4.02 1.76
N GLY A 51 6.36 4.64 0.65
CA GLY A 51 4.98 4.98 0.31
C GLY A 51 4.55 6.38 0.73
N HIS A 52 5.47 7.26 1.13
CA HIS A 52 5.17 8.67 1.32
C HIS A 52 4.96 9.35 -0.04
N LEU A 53 3.95 10.23 -0.14
CA LEU A 53 3.73 11.02 -1.33
C LEU A 53 4.83 12.08 -1.45
N LEU A 54 5.67 11.98 -2.47
CA LEU A 54 6.73 12.94 -2.75
C LEU A 54 6.25 14.11 -3.58
N GLY A 55 5.30 13.89 -4.49
CA GLY A 55 4.85 14.96 -5.35
C GLY A 55 3.58 14.67 -6.13
N GLU A 56 2.94 15.76 -6.52
CA GLU A 56 1.79 15.84 -7.40
C GLU A 56 2.20 16.63 -8.64
N TYR A 57 1.91 16.11 -9.81
CA TYR A 57 2.29 16.72 -11.09
C TYR A 57 1.10 16.80 -12.02
N ASP A 58 1.10 17.76 -12.94
CA ASP A 58 0.07 17.86 -13.97
C ASP A 58 0.27 16.78 -15.07
N GLN A 59 -0.57 16.81 -16.11
CA GLN A 59 -0.47 15.89 -17.25
C GLN A 59 0.87 15.94 -18.01
N ASN A 60 1.61 17.05 -17.90
CA ASN A 60 2.89 17.28 -18.57
C ASN A 60 4.09 16.99 -17.66
N GLY A 61 3.85 16.57 -16.41
CA GLY A 61 4.90 16.35 -15.41
C GLY A 61 5.39 17.64 -14.76
N VAL A 62 4.69 18.77 -14.92
CA VAL A 62 5.00 20.00 -14.20
C VAL A 62 4.54 19.85 -12.76
N ALA A 63 5.42 20.17 -11.80
CA ALA A 63 5.11 20.07 -10.38
C ALA A 63 3.90 20.95 -10.03
N LEU A 64 2.93 20.36 -9.33
CA LEU A 64 1.84 21.09 -8.68
C LEU A 64 2.20 21.33 -7.22
N ARG A 65 2.71 20.29 -6.54
CA ARG A 65 3.20 20.30 -5.16
C ARG A 65 4.24 19.21 -4.97
N GLU A 66 5.26 19.47 -4.18
CA GLU A 66 6.24 18.46 -3.74
C GLU A 66 6.40 18.52 -2.22
N TYR A 67 6.62 17.37 -1.59
CA TYR A 67 6.65 17.24 -0.14
C TYR A 67 8.02 16.76 0.33
N VAL A 68 8.50 17.38 1.42
CA VAL A 68 9.71 16.95 2.12
C VAL A 68 9.31 16.22 3.39
N TRP A 69 9.85 15.02 3.55
CA TRP A 69 9.59 14.16 4.69
C TRP A 69 10.85 14.04 5.56
N LEU A 70 10.66 14.11 6.87
CA LEU A 70 11.65 13.70 7.85
C LEU A 70 11.14 12.42 8.52
N ARG A 71 11.72 11.28 8.13
CA ARG A 71 11.14 9.96 8.46
C ARG A 71 9.70 9.92 7.95
N ASP A 72 8.71 9.68 8.81
CA ASP A 72 7.28 9.65 8.43
C ASP A 72 6.54 10.96 8.73
N THR A 73 7.28 12.05 8.99
CA THR A 73 6.69 13.36 9.30
C THR A 73 6.86 14.30 8.10
N PRO A 74 5.76 14.82 7.51
CA PRO A 74 5.87 15.84 6.47
C PRO A 74 6.31 17.16 7.10
N MET A 75 7.42 17.73 6.61
CA MET A 75 8.07 18.91 7.18
C MET A 75 7.89 20.15 6.32
N ALA A 76 7.90 19.99 5.01
CA ALA A 76 7.77 21.11 4.09
C ALA A 76 7.04 20.70 2.81
N MET A 77 6.56 21.71 2.10
CA MET A 77 5.96 21.57 0.79
C MET A 77 6.44 22.70 -0.12
N PHE A 78 6.72 22.35 -1.36
CA PHE A 78 7.04 23.27 -2.43
C PHE A 78 5.86 23.39 -3.39
N THR A 79 5.64 24.59 -3.90
CA THR A 79 4.72 24.82 -5.03
C THR A 79 5.39 25.72 -6.07
N PRO A 80 5.02 25.64 -7.34
CA PRO A 80 5.44 26.64 -8.33
C PRO A 80 5.05 28.05 -7.88
N ASP A 81 5.89 29.03 -8.20
CA ASP A 81 5.47 30.42 -8.19
C ASP A 81 4.86 30.77 -9.54
N LEU A 82 3.55 31.01 -9.58
CA LEU A 82 2.87 31.40 -10.82
C LEU A 82 3.23 32.83 -11.26
N ALA A 83 3.74 33.66 -10.34
CA ALA A 83 4.21 35.01 -10.66
C ALA A 83 5.65 35.00 -11.21
N ASP A 84 6.45 33.98 -10.88
CA ASP A 84 7.79 33.77 -11.43
C ASP A 84 8.03 32.29 -11.80
N PRO A 85 7.48 31.82 -12.94
CA PRO A 85 7.58 30.41 -13.34
C PRO A 85 9.01 29.93 -13.65
N ALA A 86 9.95 30.85 -13.84
CA ALA A 86 11.36 30.54 -14.07
C ALA A 86 12.21 30.61 -12.79
N GLY A 87 11.64 31.11 -11.69
CA GLY A 87 12.29 31.26 -10.40
C GLY A 87 12.23 30.01 -9.53
N GLU A 88 12.75 30.16 -8.32
CA GLU A 88 12.71 29.11 -7.29
C GLU A 88 11.28 28.87 -6.80
N PRO A 89 10.92 27.61 -6.46
CA PRO A 89 9.59 27.33 -5.93
C PRO A 89 9.35 28.02 -4.58
N LEU A 90 8.07 28.29 -4.33
CA LEU A 90 7.59 28.76 -3.03
C LEU A 90 7.73 27.63 -2.01
N VAL A 91 8.16 27.97 -0.80
CA VAL A 91 8.33 27.01 0.31
C VAL A 91 7.32 27.30 1.40
N TYR A 92 6.73 26.22 1.89
CA TYR A 92 5.82 26.22 3.02
C TYR A 92 6.27 25.20 4.06
N PHE A 93 6.18 25.56 5.33
CA PHE A 93 6.52 24.69 6.45
C PHE A 93 5.28 24.05 7.03
N ILE A 94 5.32 22.74 7.23
CA ILE A 94 4.21 21.94 7.72
C ILE A 94 4.45 21.66 9.21
N HIS A 95 3.49 22.06 10.03
CA HIS A 95 3.44 21.72 11.44
C HIS A 95 2.41 20.62 11.66
N THR A 96 2.88 19.53 12.27
CA THR A 96 2.07 18.34 12.54
C THR A 96 1.70 18.21 14.01
N ASP A 97 0.69 17.41 14.31
CA ASP A 97 0.39 16.98 15.68
C ASP A 97 1.23 15.77 16.11
N HIS A 98 0.93 15.21 17.29
CA HIS A 98 1.62 14.04 17.84
C HIS A 98 1.45 12.77 16.99
N LEU A 99 0.42 12.72 16.13
CA LEU A 99 0.19 11.63 15.18
C LEU A 99 0.86 11.89 13.82
N LYS A 100 1.62 12.99 13.69
CA LYS A 100 2.27 13.43 12.45
C LYS A 100 1.27 13.90 11.38
N ALA A 101 0.01 14.19 11.74
CA ALA A 101 -0.97 14.75 10.81
C ALA A 101 -0.74 16.27 10.64
N PRO A 102 -0.67 16.81 9.41
CA PRO A 102 -0.58 18.26 9.19
C PRO A 102 -1.74 19.03 9.82
N ARG A 103 -1.44 20.01 10.68
CA ARG A 103 -2.43 20.88 11.32
C ARG A 103 -2.33 22.32 10.89
N ILE A 104 -1.13 22.79 10.61
CA ILE A 104 -0.83 24.18 10.24
C ILE A 104 0.19 24.17 9.11
N VAL A 105 0.02 25.07 8.14
CA VAL A 105 1.01 25.36 7.11
C VAL A 105 1.29 26.86 7.12
N VAL A 106 2.58 27.22 7.18
CA VAL A 106 3.04 28.62 7.14
C VAL A 106 3.98 28.85 5.97
N ASP A 107 4.07 30.09 5.49
CA ASP A 107 5.08 30.48 4.50
C ASP A 107 6.43 30.86 5.15
N ARG A 108 7.40 31.31 4.33
CA ARG A 108 8.74 31.72 4.79
C ARG A 108 8.74 32.89 5.76
N ASP A 109 7.72 33.73 5.74
CA ASP A 109 7.55 34.86 6.66
C ASP A 109 6.72 34.47 7.90
N ASN A 110 6.50 33.16 8.11
CA ASN A 110 5.71 32.58 9.19
C ASN A 110 4.24 33.04 9.20
N ARG A 111 3.69 33.40 8.03
CA ARG A 111 2.27 33.73 7.90
C ARG A 111 1.45 32.47 7.67
N LEU A 112 0.28 32.39 8.30
CA LEU A 112 -0.56 31.21 8.27
C LEU A 112 -1.27 31.11 6.92
N ARG A 113 -0.99 30.03 6.17
CA ARG A 113 -1.55 29.80 4.83
C ARG A 113 -2.68 28.79 4.83
N TRP A 114 -2.64 27.83 5.74
CA TRP A 114 -3.66 26.78 5.85
C TRP A 114 -3.71 26.21 7.25
N ARG A 115 -4.90 25.82 7.71
CA ARG A 115 -5.12 25.25 9.03
C ARG A 115 -6.19 24.17 9.01
N TRP A 116 -5.97 23.08 9.75
CA TRP A 116 -6.93 21.99 9.91
C TRP A 116 -7.02 21.53 11.36
N LEU A 117 -7.84 22.24 12.14
CA LEU A 117 -8.19 21.88 13.52
C LEU A 117 -9.34 20.87 13.53
N ALA A 118 -9.02 19.65 13.07
CA ALA A 118 -10.03 18.62 12.89
C ALA A 118 -10.43 17.97 14.21
N GLU A 119 -11.70 17.57 14.29
CA GLU A 119 -12.20 16.61 15.28
C GLU A 119 -11.45 15.27 15.21
N PRO A 120 -11.58 14.37 16.21
CA PRO A 120 -10.81 13.12 16.29
C PRO A 120 -10.81 12.28 15.02
N PHE A 121 -11.92 12.24 14.27
CA PHE A 121 -12.05 11.49 13.02
C PHE A 121 -11.82 12.33 11.75
N GLY A 122 -11.41 13.59 11.87
CA GLY A 122 -11.07 14.41 10.70
C GLY A 122 -12.27 14.90 9.89
N THR A 123 -13.44 15.04 10.51
CA THR A 123 -14.72 15.49 9.90
C THR A 123 -14.73 16.96 9.47
N THR A 124 -13.97 17.81 10.16
CA THR A 124 -13.94 19.26 9.91
C THR A 124 -13.22 19.59 8.61
N ALA A 125 -13.73 20.51 7.80
CA ALA A 125 -13.00 21.02 6.63
C ALA A 125 -11.83 21.91 7.06
N PRO A 126 -10.72 21.95 6.30
CA PRO A 126 -9.63 22.88 6.58
C PRO A 126 -9.99 24.32 6.23
N GLU A 127 -9.40 25.26 6.96
CA GLU A 127 -9.35 26.68 6.61
C GLU A 127 -8.25 26.90 5.56
N VAL A 128 -8.67 27.24 4.35
CA VAL A 128 -7.79 27.37 3.17
C VAL A 128 -7.25 28.78 2.94
N ASP A 129 -7.77 29.79 3.66
CA ASP A 129 -7.26 31.15 3.62
C ASP A 129 -7.49 31.87 4.97
N PRO A 130 -6.80 31.43 6.04
CA PRO A 130 -7.05 31.93 7.39
C PRO A 130 -6.55 33.37 7.64
N GLN A 131 -5.77 33.95 6.72
CA GLN A 131 -5.21 35.31 6.84
C GLN A 131 -5.49 36.22 5.63
N GLY A 132 -6.28 35.78 4.65
CA GLY A 132 -6.57 36.58 3.45
C GLY A 132 -5.36 36.69 2.49
N LEU A 133 -4.48 35.69 2.47
CA LEU A 133 -3.28 35.63 1.63
C LEU A 133 -3.49 34.82 0.35
N GLY A 134 -4.74 34.46 0.07
CA GLY A 134 -5.14 33.64 -1.07
C GLY A 134 -5.31 32.17 -0.71
N VAL A 135 -6.21 31.52 -1.44
CA VAL A 135 -6.58 30.11 -1.25
C VAL A 135 -5.36 29.21 -1.37
N PHE A 136 -5.15 28.38 -0.36
CA PHE A 136 -4.07 27.43 -0.27
C PHE A 136 -4.60 26.00 -0.08
N THR A 137 -4.01 25.05 -0.81
CA THR A 137 -4.43 23.65 -0.76
C THR A 137 -3.32 22.76 -0.21
N GLN A 138 -3.60 22.09 0.91
CA GLN A 138 -2.84 20.97 1.46
C GLN A 138 -3.77 19.75 1.54
N ASN A 139 -3.41 18.67 0.86
CA ASN A 139 -4.24 17.47 0.73
C ASN A 139 -3.89 16.36 1.73
N LEU A 140 -2.70 16.37 2.34
CA LEU A 140 -2.34 15.41 3.37
C LEU A 140 -3.27 15.52 4.59
N ARG A 141 -3.64 14.39 5.18
CA ARG A 141 -4.51 14.28 6.37
C ARG A 141 -3.80 13.45 7.44
N PHE A 142 -4.48 12.52 8.11
CA PHE A 142 -3.79 11.55 8.98
C PHE A 142 -2.72 10.79 8.19
N PRO A 143 -1.71 10.19 8.84
CA PRO A 143 -0.64 9.49 8.13
C PRO A 143 -1.16 8.53 7.06
N GLY A 144 -0.57 8.60 5.87
CA GLY A 144 -0.97 7.81 4.69
C GLY A 144 -2.13 8.40 3.88
N GLN A 145 -2.85 9.38 4.42
CA GLN A 145 -4.09 9.87 3.82
C GLN A 145 -3.90 11.10 2.94
N TYR A 146 -4.61 11.11 1.81
CA TYR A 146 -4.71 12.21 0.86
C TYR A 146 -6.18 12.56 0.62
N ALA A 147 -6.57 13.81 0.85
CA ALA A 147 -7.93 14.29 0.66
C ALA A 147 -8.27 14.55 -0.81
N ASP A 148 -9.24 13.81 -1.34
CA ASP A 148 -9.78 14.04 -2.68
C ASP A 148 -11.03 14.91 -2.61
N ALA A 149 -10.90 16.16 -3.04
CA ALA A 149 -12.01 17.12 -3.06
C ALA A 149 -13.19 16.63 -3.92
N GLU A 150 -12.92 15.91 -5.01
CA GLU A 150 -13.96 15.42 -5.93
C GLU A 150 -14.89 14.38 -5.30
N SER A 151 -14.38 13.60 -4.34
CA SER A 151 -15.14 12.54 -3.67
C SER A 151 -15.63 13.00 -2.30
N GLY A 152 -14.81 13.77 -1.59
CA GLY A 152 -14.94 14.02 -0.15
C GLY A 152 -14.33 12.90 0.71
N LEU A 153 -13.69 11.90 0.09
CA LEU A 153 -13.00 10.81 0.76
C LEU A 153 -11.50 11.10 0.86
N PHE A 154 -10.85 10.46 1.82
CA PHE A 154 -9.41 10.49 1.95
C PHE A 154 -8.84 9.16 1.42
N TYR A 155 -8.10 9.22 0.31
CA TYR A 155 -7.33 8.10 -0.21
C TYR A 155 -6.27 7.69 0.81
N ASN A 156 -6.27 6.43 1.24
CA ASN A 156 -5.33 5.87 2.21
C ASN A 156 -4.75 4.56 1.66
N GLN A 157 -3.98 4.69 0.58
CA GLN A 157 -3.36 3.61 -0.20
C GLN A 157 -4.31 2.47 -0.61
N PHE A 158 -4.49 1.47 0.25
CA PHE A 158 -5.32 0.30 -0.04
C PHE A 158 -6.83 0.56 0.13
N ARG A 159 -7.21 1.59 0.89
CA ARG A 159 -8.62 1.92 1.15
C ARG A 159 -8.88 3.42 1.07
N TYR A 160 -10.15 3.79 0.99
CA TYR A 160 -10.65 5.15 1.08
C TYR A 160 -11.34 5.35 2.42
N TYR A 161 -10.91 6.36 3.15
CA TYR A 161 -11.47 6.76 4.43
C TYR A 161 -12.57 7.80 4.21
N GLY A 162 -13.74 7.56 4.82
CA GLY A 162 -14.86 8.50 4.84
C GLY A 162 -14.87 9.26 6.17
N PRO A 163 -14.44 10.54 6.21
CA PRO A 163 -14.36 11.29 7.46
C PRO A 163 -15.73 11.41 8.16
N ASP A 164 -16.82 11.61 7.42
CA ASP A 164 -18.19 11.74 7.96
C ASP A 164 -18.62 10.53 8.80
N GLY A 165 -18.15 9.33 8.45
CA GLY A 165 -18.48 8.08 9.13
C GLY A 165 -17.38 7.55 10.05
N GLY A 166 -16.24 8.23 10.12
CA GLY A 166 -15.07 7.83 10.90
C GLY A 166 -14.50 6.46 10.53
N ARG A 167 -14.64 6.02 9.26
CA ARG A 167 -14.38 4.63 8.86
C ARG A 167 -13.96 4.51 7.40
N TYR A 168 -13.45 3.34 7.03
CA TYR A 168 -13.21 2.99 5.62
C TYR A 168 -14.52 2.74 4.88
N THR A 169 -14.53 3.08 3.59
CA THR A 169 -15.67 2.82 2.68
C THR A 169 -15.60 1.44 2.03
N GLN A 170 -14.44 0.76 2.15
CA GLN A 170 -14.19 -0.57 1.62
C GLN A 170 -13.82 -1.50 2.78
N SER A 171 -14.23 -2.77 2.66
CA SER A 171 -13.77 -3.82 3.56
C SER A 171 -12.25 -3.95 3.46
N ASP A 172 -11.60 -4.21 4.59
CA ASP A 172 -10.17 -4.51 4.68
C ASP A 172 -9.78 -5.64 3.71
N PRO A 173 -8.84 -5.42 2.78
CA PRO A 173 -8.34 -6.45 1.88
C PRO A 173 -7.71 -7.65 2.61
N ILE A 174 -7.20 -7.45 3.83
CA ILE A 174 -6.67 -8.54 4.66
C ILE A 174 -7.75 -9.11 5.61
N GLY A 175 -8.99 -8.65 5.50
CA GLY A 175 -10.11 -9.10 6.32
C GLY A 175 -9.91 -8.80 7.80
N LEU A 176 -10.34 -9.72 8.67
CA LEU A 176 -10.18 -9.57 10.12
C LEU A 176 -8.74 -9.78 10.60
N LEU A 177 -7.79 -10.09 9.70
CA LEU A 177 -6.38 -10.22 10.04
C LEU A 177 -5.73 -8.88 10.40
N GLY A 178 -6.37 -7.76 10.09
CA GLY A 178 -5.97 -6.42 10.55
C GLY A 178 -6.21 -6.17 12.04
N GLY A 179 -6.65 -7.17 12.82
CA GLY A 179 -6.81 -7.07 14.27
C GLY A 179 -8.03 -6.28 14.74
N SER A 180 -8.74 -5.61 13.84
CA SER A 180 -9.96 -4.86 14.15
C SER A 180 -11.19 -5.78 14.25
N PRO A 181 -12.14 -5.51 15.16
CA PRO A 181 -13.41 -6.23 15.24
C PRO A 181 -14.31 -6.04 14.01
N SER A 182 -14.00 -5.08 13.13
CA SER A 182 -14.67 -4.88 11.85
C SER A 182 -13.70 -4.50 10.76
N THR A 183 -13.92 -5.03 9.55
CA THR A 183 -13.08 -4.75 8.38
C THR A 183 -13.22 -3.32 7.85
N TYR A 184 -14.09 -2.50 8.45
CA TYR A 184 -14.32 -1.11 8.05
C TYR A 184 -13.79 -0.10 9.07
N THR A 185 -13.50 -0.51 10.30
CA THR A 185 -13.12 0.43 11.37
C THR A 185 -11.79 1.09 11.05
N TYR A 186 -11.71 2.41 11.25
CA TYR A 186 -10.45 3.12 11.29
C TYR A 186 -9.86 3.00 12.69
N VAL A 187 -8.67 2.40 12.78
CA VAL A 187 -7.82 2.38 13.99
C VAL A 187 -8.55 2.02 15.29
N ASP A 188 -9.38 0.97 15.23
CA ASP A 188 -10.20 0.46 16.35
C ASP A 188 -11.09 1.50 17.04
N GLY A 189 -11.37 2.62 16.36
CA GLY A 189 -12.17 3.71 16.90
C GLY A 189 -11.40 4.66 17.82
N ASP A 190 -10.07 4.57 17.90
CA ASP A 190 -9.21 5.49 18.67
C ASP A 190 -8.23 6.28 17.78
N PRO A 191 -8.73 7.23 16.97
CA PRO A 191 -7.92 8.03 16.06
C PRO A 191 -7.10 9.11 16.76
N LEU A 192 -7.17 9.21 18.10
CA LEU A 192 -6.33 10.11 18.88
C LEU A 192 -5.03 9.44 19.31
N ARG A 193 -4.99 8.11 19.35
CA ARG A 193 -3.82 7.32 19.74
C ARG A 193 -3.16 6.62 18.57
N TYR A 194 -3.96 6.20 17.58
CA TYR A 194 -3.54 5.26 16.56
C TYR A 194 -3.65 5.83 15.16
N VAL A 195 -2.82 5.29 14.26
CA VAL A 195 -2.75 5.69 12.85
C VAL A 195 -2.71 4.44 11.97
N ASP A 196 -3.27 4.52 10.77
CA ASP A 196 -3.18 3.48 9.73
C ASP A 196 -2.55 4.09 8.46
N PRO A 197 -1.21 4.07 8.31
CA PRO A 197 -0.50 4.72 7.21
C PRO A 197 -0.66 4.06 5.83
N SER A 198 -1.15 2.83 5.78
CA SER A 198 -1.35 2.08 4.54
C SER A 198 -2.82 1.80 4.27
N GLY A 199 -3.71 1.94 5.24
CA GLY A 199 -5.08 1.48 5.08
C GLY A 199 -5.19 -0.05 5.12
N LEU A 200 -4.30 -0.75 5.81
CA LEU A 200 -4.39 -2.22 6.05
C LEU A 200 -4.36 -2.58 7.54
N ASN A 201 -4.34 -1.57 8.41
CA ASN A 201 -4.26 -1.66 9.86
C ASN A 201 -3.44 -2.83 10.48
N PRO A 202 -2.16 -3.03 10.14
CA PRO A 202 -1.33 -4.03 10.84
C PRO A 202 -0.85 -3.56 12.23
N LEU A 203 -0.86 -2.25 12.49
CA LEU A 203 -0.34 -1.62 13.72
C LEU A 203 -1.34 -1.62 14.88
N ALA A 204 -2.65 -1.53 14.62
CA ALA A 204 -3.63 -1.72 15.69
C ALA A 204 -3.63 -3.18 16.17
N GLY A 205 -3.40 -4.17 15.30
CA GLY A 205 -3.16 -5.55 15.71
C GLY A 205 -1.98 -5.70 16.68
N ALA A 206 -0.88 -4.96 16.46
CA ALA A 206 0.25 -4.90 17.38
C ALA A 206 -0.12 -4.24 18.73
N LEU A 207 -0.89 -3.16 18.71
CA LEU A 207 -1.22 -2.40 19.92
C LEU A 207 -2.32 -3.08 20.74
N ALA A 208 -3.36 -3.63 20.09
CA ALA A 208 -4.34 -4.52 20.70
C ALA A 208 -3.68 -5.79 21.28
N GLY A 209 -2.73 -6.37 20.54
CA GLY A 209 -1.91 -7.46 21.03
C GLY A 209 -1.12 -7.08 22.28
N ALA A 210 -0.50 -5.90 22.30
CA ALA A 210 0.21 -5.37 23.46
C ALA A 210 -0.72 -5.06 24.65
N GLU A 211 -1.92 -4.55 24.41
CA GLU A 211 -2.94 -4.30 25.44
C GLU A 211 -3.43 -5.61 26.07
N VAL A 212 -3.78 -6.61 25.27
CA VAL A 212 -4.15 -7.95 25.77
C VAL A 212 -2.98 -8.59 26.52
N GLY A 213 -1.77 -8.45 25.96
CA GLY A 213 -0.54 -8.92 26.58
C GLY A 213 -0.25 -8.24 27.92
N SER A 214 -0.63 -6.97 28.07
CA SER A 214 -0.36 -6.19 29.29
C SER A 214 -1.11 -6.69 30.53
N ILE A 215 -2.17 -7.49 30.35
CA ILE A 215 -2.87 -8.21 31.43
C ILE A 215 -1.91 -9.16 32.17
N LEU A 216 -0.86 -9.63 31.48
CA LEU A 216 0.19 -10.49 32.02
C LEU A 216 1.45 -9.70 32.45
N GLY A 217 1.36 -8.38 32.54
CA GLY A 217 2.45 -7.48 32.91
C GLY A 217 3.32 -7.01 31.73
N PRO A 218 4.38 -6.23 32.00
CA PRO A 218 5.22 -5.61 30.95
C PRO A 218 5.82 -6.61 29.94
N PRO A 219 6.29 -7.81 30.32
CA PRO A 219 6.75 -8.81 29.35
C PRO A 219 5.61 -9.33 28.44
N GLY A 220 4.39 -9.44 28.99
CA GLY A 220 3.22 -9.84 28.24
C GLY A 220 2.83 -8.81 27.19
N ALA A 221 2.93 -7.51 27.49
CA ALA A 221 2.71 -6.44 26.51
C ALA A 221 3.68 -6.51 25.33
N VAL A 222 4.96 -6.82 25.60
CA VAL A 222 5.98 -7.00 24.56
C VAL A 222 5.67 -8.24 23.71
N VAL A 223 5.35 -9.37 24.32
CA VAL A 223 5.00 -10.60 23.60
C VAL A 223 3.72 -10.44 22.79
N GLY A 224 2.68 -9.86 23.38
CA GLY A 224 1.41 -9.59 22.71
C GLY A 224 1.57 -8.60 21.56
N GLY A 225 2.40 -7.58 21.72
CA GLY A 225 2.71 -6.63 20.65
C GLY A 225 3.52 -7.23 19.51
N ILE A 226 4.49 -8.10 19.82
CA ILE A 226 5.28 -8.84 18.82
C ILE A 226 4.42 -9.85 18.06
N LEU A 227 3.52 -10.57 18.75
CA LEU A 227 2.59 -11.50 18.09
C LEU A 227 1.57 -10.74 17.22
N GLY A 228 1.01 -9.64 17.72
CA GLY A 228 0.08 -8.80 16.97
C GLY A 228 0.71 -8.16 15.73
N ALA A 229 1.93 -7.60 15.87
CA ALA A 229 2.69 -7.03 14.75
C ALA A 229 3.18 -8.11 13.77
N GLY A 230 3.73 -9.20 14.31
CA GLY A 230 4.38 -10.27 13.57
C GLY A 230 3.38 -11.08 12.76
N VAL A 231 2.25 -11.47 13.33
CA VAL A 231 1.20 -12.23 12.63
C VAL A 231 0.52 -11.36 11.57
N GLY A 232 0.20 -10.10 11.88
CA GLY A 232 -0.44 -9.18 10.94
C GLY A 232 0.43 -8.84 9.73
N ALA A 233 1.72 -8.51 9.95
CA ALA A 233 2.66 -8.20 8.87
C ALA A 233 3.09 -9.46 8.09
N TRP A 234 3.34 -10.59 8.78
CA TRP A 234 3.73 -11.84 8.14
C TRP A 234 2.57 -12.45 7.34
N LEU A 235 1.36 -12.55 7.90
CA LEU A 235 0.17 -13.03 7.15
C LEU A 235 -0.25 -12.05 6.06
N GLY A 236 -0.19 -10.74 6.34
CA GLY A 236 -0.44 -9.71 5.32
C GLY A 236 0.50 -9.86 4.12
N TRP A 237 1.80 -10.12 4.36
CA TRP A 237 2.76 -10.39 3.29
C TRP A 237 2.53 -11.75 2.60
N GLN A 238 2.06 -12.78 3.31
CA GLN A 238 1.69 -14.07 2.71
C GLN A 238 0.50 -13.95 1.73
N VAL A 239 -0.42 -13.01 1.97
CA VAL A 239 -1.61 -12.79 1.13
C VAL A 239 -1.35 -11.76 0.03
N VAL A 240 -0.68 -10.65 0.34
CA VAL A 240 -0.43 -9.54 -0.61
C VAL A 240 0.79 -9.81 -1.50
N GLY A 241 1.83 -10.44 -0.97
CA GLY A 241 3.07 -10.73 -1.71
C GLY A 241 2.83 -11.44 -3.05
N PRO A 242 2.04 -12.52 -3.09
CA PRO A 242 1.76 -13.24 -4.34
C PRO A 242 0.83 -12.50 -5.31
N MET A 243 0.05 -11.51 -4.85
CA MET A 243 -0.74 -10.65 -5.75
C MET A 243 0.15 -9.63 -6.49
N LEU A 244 1.26 -9.24 -5.87
CA LEU A 244 2.23 -8.29 -6.41
C LEU A 244 3.33 -8.96 -7.26
N VAL A 245 3.75 -10.16 -6.86
CA VAL A 245 4.80 -10.93 -7.53
C VAL A 245 4.13 -12.01 -8.38
N LYS A 246 4.01 -11.75 -9.68
CA LYS A 246 3.50 -12.73 -10.64
C LYS A 246 4.56 -13.81 -10.96
N PRO A 247 4.15 -14.99 -11.45
CA PRO A 247 5.09 -15.95 -12.02
C PRO A 247 5.94 -15.28 -13.11
N PRO A 248 7.22 -15.66 -13.26
CA PRO A 248 8.10 -15.02 -14.23
C PRO A 248 7.63 -15.32 -15.66
N GLU A 249 7.72 -14.33 -16.54
CA GLU A 249 7.16 -14.39 -17.91
C GLU A 249 7.77 -15.53 -18.75
N ASN A 250 9.05 -15.85 -18.51
CA ASN A 250 9.77 -16.94 -19.16
C ASN A 250 9.39 -18.35 -18.66
N ALA A 251 8.55 -18.48 -17.62
CA ALA A 251 7.93 -19.74 -17.24
C ALA A 251 6.95 -20.25 -18.31
N TYR A 252 6.47 -19.38 -19.20
CA TYR A 252 5.48 -19.70 -20.21
C TYR A 252 5.99 -19.51 -21.66
N ASP A 253 7.30 -19.36 -21.84
CA ASP A 253 7.94 -19.07 -23.14
C ASP A 253 7.91 -20.27 -24.11
N SER A 254 7.46 -20.04 -25.34
CA SER A 254 7.42 -21.03 -26.43
C SER A 254 8.78 -21.29 -27.09
N ASP A 255 9.76 -20.40 -26.91
CA ASP A 255 11.11 -20.50 -27.50
C ASP A 255 12.11 -21.27 -26.59
N GLY A 256 11.64 -21.75 -25.43
CA GLY A 256 12.35 -22.68 -24.55
C GLY A 256 12.67 -22.08 -23.15
N PRO A 257 12.39 -22.81 -22.04
CA PRO A 257 12.48 -22.24 -20.69
C PRO A 257 13.92 -22.14 -20.15
N LYS A 258 14.26 -20.96 -19.59
CA LYS A 258 15.43 -20.75 -18.72
C LYS A 258 15.21 -21.26 -17.29
N ALA A 259 13.96 -21.31 -16.83
CA ALA A 259 13.47 -21.98 -15.62
C ALA A 259 12.14 -22.65 -16.00
N PRO A 260 11.79 -23.80 -15.42
CA PRO A 260 10.65 -24.55 -15.92
C PRO A 260 9.34 -23.82 -15.61
N GLY A 261 8.34 -24.03 -16.48
CA GLY A 261 7.01 -23.45 -16.33
C GLY A 261 6.22 -23.99 -15.15
N LYS A 262 4.89 -23.82 -15.19
CA LYS A 262 4.02 -24.49 -14.21
C LYS A 262 4.23 -26.02 -14.32
N PRO A 263 4.51 -26.73 -13.21
CA PRO A 263 4.66 -28.18 -13.24
C PRO A 263 3.34 -28.88 -13.57
N GLY A 264 3.42 -30.03 -14.26
CA GLY A 264 2.26 -30.80 -14.67
C GLY A 264 2.13 -32.14 -13.94
N GLU A 265 1.14 -32.93 -14.36
CA GLU A 265 0.91 -34.28 -13.80
C GLU A 265 2.11 -35.21 -14.03
N ALA A 266 2.87 -35.02 -15.11
CA ALA A 266 4.06 -35.82 -15.44
C ALA A 266 5.17 -35.68 -14.38
N GLU A 267 5.24 -34.52 -13.71
CA GLU A 267 6.15 -34.26 -12.59
C GLU A 267 5.58 -34.73 -11.24
N GLY A 268 4.29 -35.09 -11.21
CA GLY A 268 3.54 -35.42 -10.01
C GLY A 268 2.90 -34.21 -9.32
N PHE A 269 2.85 -33.06 -9.99
CA PHE A 269 2.13 -31.89 -9.49
C PHE A 269 0.62 -32.07 -9.65
N LYS A 270 -0.13 -31.62 -8.63
CA LYS A 270 -1.58 -31.57 -8.66
C LYS A 270 -2.02 -30.25 -8.06
N ASP A 271 -2.90 -29.53 -8.76
CA ASP A 271 -3.48 -28.30 -8.23
C ASP A 271 -4.28 -28.57 -6.94
N PRO A 272 -4.26 -27.65 -5.96
CA PRO A 272 -5.04 -27.79 -4.74
C PRO A 272 -6.55 -27.68 -5.03
N LYS A 273 -7.39 -28.04 -4.05
CA LYS A 273 -8.87 -28.09 -4.18
C LYS A 273 -9.56 -26.73 -4.50
N GLY A 274 -8.80 -25.67 -4.75
CA GLY A 274 -9.27 -24.34 -5.17
C GLY A 274 -8.72 -23.87 -6.52
N GLY A 275 -8.00 -24.73 -7.26
CA GLY A 275 -7.30 -24.35 -8.49
C GLY A 275 -5.89 -23.82 -8.22
N GLU A 276 -5.27 -23.22 -9.24
CA GLU A 276 -3.88 -22.75 -9.16
C GLU A 276 -3.68 -21.70 -8.07
N ASN A 277 -2.59 -21.83 -7.32
CA ASN A 277 -2.21 -20.87 -6.30
C ASN A 277 -0.70 -20.57 -6.37
N TRP A 278 -0.34 -19.30 -6.49
CA TRP A 278 1.05 -18.82 -6.45
C TRP A 278 1.30 -18.26 -5.06
N VAL A 279 2.31 -18.76 -4.35
CA VAL A 279 2.54 -18.45 -2.93
C VAL A 279 4.02 -18.30 -2.62
N ARG A 280 4.33 -17.64 -1.50
CA ARG A 280 5.71 -17.51 -1.01
C ARG A 280 6.23 -18.87 -0.55
N ASN A 281 7.49 -19.17 -0.85
CA ASN A 281 8.13 -20.40 -0.39
C ASN A 281 8.15 -20.47 1.16
N PRO A 282 7.82 -21.62 1.79
CA PRO A 282 7.96 -21.84 3.22
C PRO A 282 9.31 -21.43 3.84
N ASN A 283 10.44 -21.59 3.14
CA ASN A 283 11.75 -21.11 3.61
C ASN A 283 11.93 -19.57 3.56
N GLY A 284 10.95 -18.86 3.01
CA GLY A 284 10.96 -17.42 2.82
C GLY A 284 11.79 -16.91 1.63
N ARG A 285 12.26 -17.78 0.75
CA ARG A 285 13.05 -17.44 -0.44
C ARG A 285 12.27 -17.79 -1.71
N GLY A 286 11.91 -16.77 -2.49
CA GLY A 286 11.19 -16.94 -3.75
C GLY A 286 9.70 -17.26 -3.60
N TYR A 287 9.07 -17.54 -4.75
CA TYR A 287 7.65 -17.85 -4.88
C TYR A 287 7.47 -19.03 -5.84
N GLY A 288 6.39 -19.78 -5.66
CA GLY A 288 6.13 -21.00 -6.42
C GLY A 288 4.66 -21.40 -6.46
N TRP A 289 4.34 -22.40 -7.28
CA TRP A 289 3.01 -22.99 -7.35
C TRP A 289 2.76 -23.92 -6.16
N GLN A 290 1.66 -23.72 -5.45
CA GLN A 290 1.25 -24.61 -4.37
C GLN A 290 0.58 -25.86 -4.96
N ALA A 291 1.04 -27.04 -4.54
CA ALA A 291 0.44 -28.33 -4.86
C ALA A 291 -0.60 -28.75 -3.81
N ALA A 292 -1.48 -29.70 -4.18
CA ALA A 292 -2.52 -30.26 -3.33
C ALA A 292 -1.99 -30.96 -2.06
N ASP A 293 -0.75 -31.44 -2.10
CA ASP A 293 -0.05 -32.07 -0.98
C ASP A 293 0.63 -31.04 -0.05
N GLY A 294 0.49 -29.74 -0.35
CA GLY A 294 1.03 -28.64 0.42
C GLY A 294 2.45 -28.21 0.03
N GLY A 295 3.11 -28.89 -0.91
CA GLY A 295 4.42 -28.48 -1.40
C GLY A 295 4.35 -27.21 -2.26
N VAL A 296 5.35 -26.33 -2.15
CA VAL A 296 5.48 -25.13 -2.97
C VAL A 296 6.60 -25.31 -3.97
N TRP A 297 6.27 -25.25 -5.27
CA TRP A 297 7.14 -25.56 -6.38
C TRP A 297 7.70 -24.28 -6.99
N CYS A 298 8.92 -23.92 -6.60
CA CYS A 298 9.57 -22.69 -7.04
C CYS A 298 10.39 -22.95 -8.32
N PRO A 299 10.12 -22.27 -9.44
CA PRO A 299 10.88 -22.47 -10.68
C PRO A 299 12.30 -21.90 -10.56
N THR A 300 13.31 -22.74 -10.82
CA THR A 300 14.73 -22.40 -10.68
C THR A 300 15.51 -22.71 -11.96
N GLY A 301 16.45 -21.84 -12.31
CA GLY A 301 17.24 -21.95 -13.53
C GLY A 301 18.41 -20.96 -13.63
N PRO A 302 19.26 -21.07 -14.68
CA PRO A 302 20.58 -20.40 -14.76
C PRO A 302 20.57 -18.87 -14.68
N ASP A 303 19.44 -18.21 -14.98
CA ASP A 303 19.28 -16.75 -14.90
C ASP A 303 18.17 -16.31 -13.90
N SER A 304 17.84 -17.12 -12.89
CA SER A 304 16.71 -16.86 -11.95
C SER A 304 16.90 -15.68 -10.99
N GLY A 305 17.98 -14.89 -11.11
CA GLY A 305 18.25 -13.73 -10.25
C GLY A 305 18.55 -14.08 -8.78
N SER A 306 18.60 -15.36 -8.43
CA SER A 306 19.14 -15.84 -7.16
C SER A 306 20.59 -16.29 -7.36
N THR A 307 21.44 -15.94 -6.40
CA THR A 307 22.89 -16.14 -6.39
C THR A 307 23.31 -17.52 -6.91
N GLY A 308 24.20 -17.52 -7.92
CA GLY A 308 25.17 -18.55 -8.34
C GLY A 308 24.92 -20.03 -8.04
N ASP A 309 25.18 -20.84 -9.08
CA ASP A 309 25.36 -22.30 -9.10
C ASP A 309 24.10 -23.15 -9.34
N ALA A 310 23.65 -23.14 -10.60
CA ALA A 310 22.66 -24.09 -11.10
C ALA A 310 23.18 -25.54 -11.06
N HIS A 311 22.74 -26.32 -10.08
CA HIS A 311 23.02 -27.75 -9.96
C HIS A 311 22.20 -28.62 -10.93
N GLY A 312 22.34 -28.41 -12.25
CA GLY A 312 21.95 -29.41 -13.26
C GLY A 312 20.75 -29.12 -14.18
N GLY A 313 20.47 -27.85 -14.49
CA GLY A 313 19.44 -27.44 -15.48
C GLY A 313 18.13 -26.93 -14.87
N PRO A 314 17.13 -26.55 -15.69
CA PRO A 314 15.83 -26.06 -15.21
C PRO A 314 15.12 -27.09 -14.34
N HIS A 315 14.71 -26.71 -13.13
CA HIS A 315 14.02 -27.58 -12.16
C HIS A 315 13.12 -26.77 -11.24
N TRP A 316 12.30 -27.46 -10.45
CA TRP A 316 11.56 -26.88 -9.34
C TRP A 316 12.22 -27.24 -8.02
N ASP A 317 12.44 -26.22 -7.20
CA ASP A 317 12.75 -26.35 -5.78
C ASP A 317 11.42 -26.54 -5.03
N VAL A 318 11.14 -27.78 -4.60
CA VAL A 318 9.88 -28.13 -3.96
C VAL A 318 10.07 -28.20 -2.45
N GLU A 319 9.37 -27.33 -1.74
CA GLU A 319 9.48 -27.26 -0.29
C GLU A 319 8.12 -27.40 0.42
N TYR A 320 8.12 -28.15 1.51
CA TYR A 320 6.93 -28.46 2.30
C TYR A 320 6.91 -27.71 3.64
N PRO A 321 5.73 -27.38 4.17
CA PRO A 321 5.57 -26.95 5.56
C PRO A 321 6.15 -28.00 6.52
N GLY A 322 7.28 -27.69 7.16
CA GLY A 322 8.06 -28.64 7.96
C GLY A 322 9.50 -28.87 7.48
N GLY A 323 9.94 -28.15 6.44
CA GLY A 323 11.35 -28.08 6.02
C GLY A 323 11.83 -29.26 5.17
N ARG A 324 10.92 -30.10 4.66
CA ARG A 324 11.27 -31.12 3.67
C ARG A 324 11.44 -30.46 2.31
N TYR A 325 12.50 -30.81 1.61
CA TYR A 325 12.92 -30.20 0.36
C TYR A 325 13.30 -31.26 -0.68
N HIS A 326 12.93 -31.04 -1.94
CA HIS A 326 13.22 -31.90 -3.08
C HIS A 326 13.48 -31.09 -4.35
N ASN A 327 14.40 -31.54 -5.20
CA ASN A 327 14.58 -30.95 -6.53
C ASN A 327 13.87 -31.84 -7.54
N ILE A 328 12.92 -31.27 -8.27
CA ILE A 328 12.16 -32.00 -9.29
C ILE A 328 12.49 -31.42 -10.66
N TYR A 329 12.93 -32.26 -11.57
CA TYR A 329 13.26 -31.87 -12.94
C TYR A 329 12.11 -32.22 -13.88
N PRO A 330 11.98 -31.52 -15.03
CA PRO A 330 11.01 -31.88 -16.06
C PRO A 330 11.03 -33.38 -16.39
N GLY A 331 9.85 -34.00 -16.48
CA GLY A 331 9.70 -35.45 -16.62
C GLY A 331 9.79 -36.24 -15.31
N GLY A 332 9.71 -35.57 -14.15
CA GLY A 332 9.47 -36.20 -12.84
C GLY A 332 10.69 -36.80 -12.14
N ARG A 333 11.92 -36.56 -12.64
CA ARG A 333 13.15 -36.99 -11.96
C ARG A 333 13.36 -36.21 -10.67
N ARG A 334 13.69 -36.89 -9.57
CA ARG A 334 13.88 -36.29 -8.24
C ARG A 334 15.34 -36.39 -7.79
N ARG A 335 15.86 -35.33 -7.18
CA ARG A 335 17.16 -35.29 -6.51
C ARG A 335 17.02 -34.73 -5.10
#